data_AF-A0A0F9EIJ8-F1
#
_entry.id   AF-A0A0F9EIJ8-F1
#
_cell.length_a   1.000
_cell.length_b   1.000
_cell.length_c   1.000
_cell.angle_alpha   90.00
_cell.angle_beta   90.00
_cell.angle_gamma   90.00
#
_symmetry.space_group_name_H-M   'P 1'
#
loop_
_entity.id
_entity.type
_entity.pdbx_description
1 polymer ?
#
loop_
_entity_poly.entity_id
_entity_poly.type
_entity_poly.pdbx_seq_one_letter_code
_entity_poly.pdbx_strand_id
1 'polypeptide(L)'
;MVSVIALRVFPDEPVYGLKEGPESGRWVQKIWVIRGDRKAKYETDFGPASDFPDATTIIYIGDGEDTVAEFQAAAQRDRHDDKWAKRRREMQSESTLITDILRQEERKIAERANRSVFGPHHSAQRIDYPREAVKAKQKERRDDRRNNH
;
A
#
# COMPACT_ATOMS: atom_id res chain seq x y z
N MET A 1 -14.53 25.70 7.73
CA MET A 1 -15.74 24.94 8.13
C MET A 1 -15.62 24.67 9.61
N VAL A 2 -16.51 25.20 10.44
CA VAL A 2 -16.45 25.02 11.90
C VAL A 2 -17.00 23.64 12.22
N SER A 3 -16.17 22.73 12.72
CA SER A 3 -16.64 21.44 13.21
C SER A 3 -17.15 21.59 14.64
N VAL A 4 -18.40 21.22 14.91
CA VAL A 4 -18.90 21.12 16.28
C VAL A 4 -18.19 19.95 16.95
N ILE A 5 -17.58 20.17 18.11
CA ILE A 5 -16.89 19.13 18.88
C ILE A 5 -17.81 18.68 20.00
N ALA A 6 -18.03 17.36 20.10
CA ALA A 6 -18.69 16.74 21.23
C ALA A 6 -17.64 16.33 22.28
N LEU A 7 -17.94 16.54 23.56
CA LEU A 7 -17.09 16.11 24.68
C LEU A 7 -17.39 14.67 25.14
N ARG A 8 -18.58 14.16 24.79
CA ARG A 8 -19.05 12.80 25.08
C ARG A 8 -20.02 12.37 23.99
N VAL A 9 -20.19 11.07 23.83
CA VAL A 9 -21.21 10.45 23.00
C VAL A 9 -21.95 9.39 23.82
N PHE A 10 -23.24 9.21 23.58
CA PHE A 10 -24.04 8.14 24.16
C PHE A 10 -24.15 6.95 23.21
N PRO A 11 -24.28 5.72 23.73
CA PRO A 11 -24.35 4.51 22.92
C PRO A 11 -25.49 4.51 21.89
N ASP A 12 -26.62 5.13 22.24
CA ASP A 12 -27.87 5.21 21.47
C ASP A 12 -27.94 6.43 20.54
N GLU A 13 -26.91 7.27 20.50
CA GLU A 13 -26.89 8.42 19.59
C GLU A 13 -26.83 7.98 18.12
N PRO A 14 -27.57 8.65 17.22
CA PRO A 14 -27.50 8.39 15.78
C PRO A 14 -26.15 8.83 15.22
N VAL A 15 -25.57 7.97 14.38
CA VAL A 15 -24.22 8.16 13.82
C VAL A 15 -24.26 8.48 12.33
N TYR A 16 -23.47 9.49 11.96
CA TYR A 16 -23.19 9.83 10.58
C TYR A 16 -21.94 9.12 10.03
N GLY A 17 -21.02 8.74 10.89
CA GLY A 17 -19.84 8.01 10.45
C GLY A 17 -18.86 7.73 11.57
N LEU A 18 -17.96 6.79 11.28
CA LEU A 18 -16.80 6.49 12.11
C LEU A 18 -15.58 6.31 11.21
N LYS A 19 -14.47 6.93 11.59
CA LYS A 19 -13.17 6.70 11.00
C LYS A 19 -12.19 6.35 12.09
N GLU A 20 -11.47 5.27 11.91
CA GLU A 20 -10.45 4.85 12.85
C GLU A 20 -9.15 4.51 12.12
N GLY A 21 -8.03 4.97 12.65
CA GLY A 21 -6.74 4.67 12.05
C GLY A 21 -5.59 5.46 12.65
N PRO A 22 -4.39 5.34 12.06
CA PRO A 22 -3.20 6.01 12.55
C PRO A 22 -3.21 7.50 12.18
N GLU A 23 -2.99 8.35 13.17
CA GLU A 23 -2.85 9.79 13.02
C GLU A 23 -1.75 10.31 13.95
N SER A 24 -0.73 10.95 13.38
CA SER A 24 0.43 11.47 14.13
C SER A 24 1.08 10.44 15.07
N GLY A 25 1.14 9.18 14.64
CA GLY A 25 1.73 8.06 15.41
C GLY A 25 0.81 7.47 16.48
N ARG A 26 -0.44 7.92 16.58
CA ARG A 26 -1.44 7.41 17.53
C ARG A 26 -2.61 6.75 16.79
N TRP A 27 -3.22 5.76 17.41
CA TRP A 27 -4.42 5.13 16.88
C TRP A 27 -5.65 5.88 17.39
N VAL A 28 -6.32 6.59 16.49
CA VAL A 28 -7.41 7.51 16.85
C VAL A 28 -8.69 7.07 16.15
N GLN A 29 -9.78 7.03 16.92
CA GLN A 29 -11.13 6.87 16.41
C GLN A 29 -11.84 8.22 16.45
N LYS A 30 -12.48 8.57 15.33
CA LYS A 30 -13.29 9.77 15.15
C LYS A 30 -14.70 9.33 14.82
N ILE A 31 -15.66 9.76 15.63
CA ILE A 31 -17.08 9.48 15.43
C ILE A 31 -17.77 10.81 15.12
N TRP A 32 -18.67 10.79 14.15
CA TRP A 32 -19.56 11.90 13.84
C TRP A 32 -20.97 11.51 14.25
N VAL A 33 -21.51 12.16 15.27
CA VAL A 33 -22.88 11.95 15.75
C VAL A 33 -23.79 13.05 15.21
N ILE A 34 -25.07 12.73 15.03
CA ILE A 34 -26.09 13.66 14.58
C ILE A 34 -26.83 14.20 15.80
N ARG A 35 -26.78 15.52 16.01
CA ARG A 35 -27.49 16.21 17.10
C ARG A 35 -28.32 17.33 16.52
N GLY A 36 -29.61 17.05 16.34
CA GLY A 36 -30.49 17.89 15.54
C GLY A 36 -30.01 17.95 14.10
N ASP A 37 -29.84 19.17 13.61
CA ASP A 37 -29.44 19.53 12.24
C ASP A 37 -27.91 19.68 12.07
N ARG A 38 -27.12 19.26 13.05
CA ARG A 38 -25.65 19.38 13.04
C ARG A 38 -24.95 18.05 13.30
N LYS A 39 -23.77 17.91 12.68
CA LYS A 39 -22.83 16.82 12.93
C LYS A 39 -21.81 17.26 13.95
N ALA A 40 -21.72 16.54 15.06
CA ALA A 40 -20.72 16.77 16.09
C ALA A 40 -19.65 15.68 16.06
N LYS A 41 -18.38 16.07 16.13
CA LYS A 41 -17.23 15.15 16.10
C LYS A 41 -16.81 14.81 17.52
N TYR A 42 -16.62 13.53 17.80
CA TYR A 42 -16.02 13.02 19.02
C TYR A 42 -14.77 12.22 18.66
N GLU A 43 -13.68 12.39 19.41
CA GLU A 43 -12.42 11.69 19.18
C GLU A 43 -12.03 10.87 20.41
N THR A 44 -11.51 9.67 20.17
CA THR A 44 -10.96 8.79 21.19
C THR A 44 -9.58 8.33 20.73
N ASP A 45 -8.60 8.52 21.59
CA ASP A 45 -7.22 8.07 21.41
C ASP A 45 -7.05 6.73 22.11
N PHE A 46 -6.69 5.71 21.34
CA PHE A 46 -6.48 4.34 21.83
C PHE A 46 -5.02 4.03 22.17
N GLY A 47 -4.10 4.96 21.97
CA GLY A 47 -2.68 4.77 22.25
C GLY A 47 -1.78 4.89 21.02
N PRO A 48 -0.52 4.44 21.14
CA PRO A 48 0.42 4.36 20.03
C PRO A 48 -0.11 3.50 18.87
N ALA A 49 0.11 3.95 17.63
CA ALA A 49 -0.24 3.15 16.45
C ALA A 49 0.58 1.85 16.34
N SER A 50 1.75 1.80 17.00
CA SER A 50 2.59 0.60 17.09
C SER A 50 1.90 -0.58 17.78
N ASP A 51 0.93 -0.31 18.65
CA ASP A 51 0.20 -1.35 19.39
C ASP A 51 -0.84 -2.06 18.50
N PHE A 52 -1.08 -1.52 17.30
CA PHE A 52 -2.03 -2.05 16.31
C PHE A 52 -1.34 -2.31 14.96
N PRO A 53 -0.31 -3.19 14.90
CA PRO A 53 0.53 -3.36 13.71
C PRO A 53 -0.23 -3.94 12.51
N ASP A 54 -1.24 -4.76 12.79
CA ASP A 54 -2.01 -5.49 11.77
C ASP A 54 -3.35 -4.82 11.44
N ALA A 55 -3.77 -3.84 12.25
CA ALA A 55 -5.00 -3.13 12.03
C ALA A 55 -4.95 -2.31 10.71
N THR A 56 -6.07 -2.29 10.02
CA THR A 56 -6.29 -1.44 8.84
C THR A 56 -7.10 -0.21 9.23
N THR A 57 -6.96 0.88 8.49
CA THR A 57 -7.86 2.04 8.64
C THR A 57 -9.30 1.60 8.41
N ILE A 58 -10.18 1.87 9.37
CA ILE A 58 -11.60 1.54 9.35
C ILE A 58 -12.38 2.80 9.00
N ILE A 59 -13.33 2.68 8.07
CA ILE A 59 -14.23 3.77 7.69
C ILE A 59 -15.63 3.19 7.57
N TYR A 60 -16.52 3.62 8.46
CA TYR A 60 -17.96 3.37 8.35
C TYR A 60 -18.67 4.67 8.02
N ILE A 61 -19.59 4.60 7.06
CA ILE A 61 -20.42 5.71 6.64
C ILE A 61 -21.85 5.36 7.08
N GLY A 62 -22.50 6.30 7.76
CA GLY A 62 -23.90 6.19 8.14
C GLY A 62 -24.66 7.44 7.74
N ASP A 63 -25.98 7.38 7.81
CA ASP A 63 -26.89 8.49 7.60
C ASP A 63 -27.75 8.83 8.84
N GLY A 64 -27.50 8.13 9.95
CA GLY A 64 -28.20 8.31 11.22
C GLY A 64 -29.11 7.15 11.62
N GLU A 65 -29.21 6.10 10.80
CA GLU A 65 -29.96 4.89 11.16
C GLU A 65 -29.24 4.03 12.20
N ASP A 66 -27.92 3.93 12.08
CA ASP A 66 -27.08 3.20 13.02
C ASP A 66 -26.71 4.02 14.27
N THR A 67 -26.44 3.30 15.35
CA THR A 67 -26.06 3.87 16.65
C THR A 67 -24.54 3.92 16.86
N VAL A 68 -24.10 4.76 17.81
CA VAL A 68 -22.71 4.80 18.27
C VAL A 68 -22.23 3.44 18.73
N ALA A 69 -23.05 2.71 19.49
CA ALA A 69 -22.72 1.40 20.01
C ALA A 69 -22.41 0.40 18.89
N GLU A 70 -23.24 0.37 17.85
CA GLU A 70 -23.07 -0.55 16.70
C GLU A 70 -21.78 -0.25 15.94
N PHE A 71 -21.51 1.03 15.66
CA PHE A 71 -20.30 1.43 14.95
C PHE A 71 -19.04 1.19 15.76
N GLN A 72 -19.08 1.43 17.08
CA GLN A 72 -17.95 1.13 17.96
C GLN A 72 -17.72 -0.38 18.10
N ALA A 73 -18.77 -1.18 18.20
CA ALA A 73 -18.65 -2.64 18.25
C ALA A 73 -18.09 -3.21 16.94
N ALA A 74 -18.55 -2.71 15.80
CA ALA A 74 -18.02 -3.08 14.49
C ALA A 74 -16.54 -2.69 14.37
N ALA A 75 -16.18 -1.46 14.76
CA ALA A 75 -14.81 -0.97 14.71
C ALA A 75 -13.89 -1.79 15.62
N GLN A 76 -14.35 -2.12 16.83
CA GLN A 76 -13.60 -2.97 17.76
C GLN A 76 -13.36 -4.36 17.18
N ARG A 77 -14.39 -4.98 16.57
CA ARG A 77 -14.24 -6.28 15.93
C ARG A 77 -13.22 -6.23 14.79
N ASP A 78 -13.36 -5.26 13.89
CA ASP A 78 -12.53 -5.16 12.69
C ASP A 78 -11.08 -4.75 13.00
N ARG A 79 -10.84 -4.05 14.12
CA ARG A 79 -9.49 -3.75 14.63
C ARG A 79 -8.71 -5.03 15.00
N HIS A 80 -9.42 -6.07 15.41
CA HIS A 80 -8.86 -7.35 15.81
C HIS A 80 -9.02 -8.43 14.71
N ASP A 81 -9.49 -8.08 13.52
CA ASP A 81 -9.61 -9.01 12.40
C ASP A 81 -8.31 -9.08 11.58
N ASP A 82 -7.68 -10.26 11.58
CA ASP A 82 -6.44 -10.52 10.86
C ASP A 82 -6.65 -10.82 9.37
N LYS A 83 -7.89 -10.94 8.89
CA LYS A 83 -8.18 -11.33 7.50
C LYS A 83 -7.45 -10.46 6.49
N TRP A 84 -7.55 -9.14 6.63
CA TRP A 84 -6.92 -8.20 5.71
C TRP A 84 -5.41 -8.09 5.94
N ALA A 85 -4.94 -8.24 7.18
CA ALA A 85 -3.51 -8.33 7.48
C ALA A 85 -2.87 -9.54 6.78
N LYS A 86 -3.50 -10.71 6.88
CA LYS A 86 -3.07 -11.94 6.20
C LYS A 86 -3.05 -11.77 4.69
N ARG A 87 -4.12 -11.23 4.11
CA ARG A 87 -4.18 -10.99 2.66
C ARG A 87 -3.09 -10.03 2.18
N ARG A 88 -2.75 -8.99 2.96
CA ARG A 88 -1.61 -8.09 2.65
C ARG A 88 -0.27 -8.83 2.67
N ARG A 89 -0.03 -9.69 3.65
CA ARG A 89 1.20 -10.51 3.73
C ARG A 89 1.32 -11.46 2.55
N GLU A 90 0.23 -12.13 2.17
CA GLU A 90 0.19 -12.99 0.99
C GLU A 90 0.52 -12.21 -0.30
N MET A 91 -0.14 -11.08 -0.54
CA MET A 91 0.13 -10.24 -1.72
C MET A 91 1.57 -9.68 -1.73
N GLN A 92 2.13 -9.33 -0.57
CA GLN A 92 3.53 -8.93 -0.48
C GLN A 92 4.47 -10.08 -0.82
N SER A 93 4.18 -11.30 -0.36
CA SER A 93 4.98 -12.49 -0.67
C SER A 93 4.90 -12.91 -2.14
N GLU A 94 3.77 -12.65 -2.80
CA GLU A 94 3.56 -12.91 -4.22
C GLU A 94 4.17 -11.83 -5.13
N SER A 95 4.53 -10.67 -4.58
CA SER A 95 5.09 -9.56 -5.35
C SER A 95 6.56 -9.79 -5.70
N THR A 96 6.82 -10.29 -6.91
CA THR A 96 8.18 -10.44 -7.45
C THR A 96 8.74 -9.15 -8.07
N LEU A 97 7.96 -8.06 -8.11
CA LEU A 97 8.33 -6.83 -8.82
C LEU A 97 9.66 -6.25 -8.33
N ILE A 98 9.87 -6.22 -7.01
CA ILE A 98 11.12 -5.73 -6.40
C ILE A 98 12.28 -6.66 -6.75
N THR A 99 12.08 -7.97 -6.65
CA THR A 99 13.12 -8.96 -7.00
C THR A 99 13.47 -8.90 -8.48
N ASP A 100 12.51 -8.64 -9.35
CA ASP A 100 12.70 -8.54 -10.79
C ASP A 100 13.44 -7.25 -11.16
N ILE A 101 13.12 -6.12 -10.52
CA ILE A 101 13.85 -4.85 -10.68
C ILE A 101 15.30 -5.01 -10.19
N LEU A 102 15.52 -5.63 -9.04
CA LEU A 102 16.88 -5.88 -8.53
C LEU A 102 17.69 -6.76 -9.50
N ARG A 103 17.10 -7.83 -10.03
CA ARG A 103 17.73 -8.66 -11.07
C ARG A 103 18.03 -7.88 -12.35
N GLN A 104 17.15 -6.96 -12.75
CA GLN A 104 17.39 -6.09 -13.91
C GLN A 104 18.55 -5.11 -13.67
N GLU A 105 18.63 -4.51 -12.49
CA GLU A 105 19.72 -3.60 -12.13
C GLU A 105 21.06 -4.34 -12.00
N GLU A 106 21.09 -5.53 -11.39
CA GLU A 106 22.28 -6.39 -11.37
C GLU A 106 22.76 -6.75 -12.78
N ARG A 107 21.84 -7.07 -13.70
CA ARG A 107 22.17 -7.30 -15.12
C ARG A 107 22.76 -6.07 -15.77
N LYS A 108 22.18 -4.87 -15.57
CA LYS A 108 22.73 -3.62 -16.11
C LYS A 108 24.10 -3.28 -15.53
N ILE A 109 24.31 -3.53 -14.24
CA ILE A 109 25.60 -3.33 -13.56
C ILE A 109 26.63 -4.30 -14.15
N ALA A 110 26.30 -5.57 -14.31
CA ALA A 110 27.17 -6.57 -14.94
C ALA A 110 27.48 -6.20 -16.40
N GLU A 111 26.50 -5.75 -17.17
CA GLU A 111 26.70 -5.25 -18.54
C GLU A 111 27.60 -4.01 -18.59
N ARG A 112 27.43 -3.07 -17.67
CA ARG A 112 28.27 -1.88 -17.54
C ARG A 112 29.70 -2.24 -17.13
N ALA A 113 29.86 -3.17 -16.18
CA ALA A 113 31.17 -3.67 -15.75
C ALA A 113 31.88 -4.46 -16.86
N ASN A 114 31.13 -5.17 -17.71
CA ASN A 114 31.63 -5.81 -18.93
C ASN A 114 31.85 -4.83 -20.10
N ARG A 115 31.43 -3.57 -19.98
CA ARG A 115 31.65 -2.52 -20.98
C ARG A 115 33.05 -1.93 -20.78
N SER A 116 34.02 -2.58 -21.42
CA SER A 116 35.37 -2.08 -21.65
C SER A 116 35.38 -0.62 -22.15
N VAL A 117 36.18 0.24 -21.52
CA VAL A 117 36.52 1.58 -22.01
C VAL A 117 37.46 1.45 -23.21
N PHE A 118 37.18 2.17 -24.29
CA PHE A 118 38.00 2.18 -25.51
C PHE A 118 38.49 3.57 -25.89
N GLY A 119 39.78 3.66 -26.21
CA GLY A 119 40.43 4.78 -26.89
C GLY A 119 40.24 4.72 -28.42
N PRO A 120 40.81 5.68 -29.17
CA PRO A 120 40.26 6.18 -30.43
C PRO A 120 40.03 5.18 -31.59
N HIS A 121 40.64 3.98 -31.61
CA HIS A 121 40.63 3.13 -32.82
C HIS A 121 40.43 1.61 -32.63
N HIS A 122 40.03 1.13 -31.45
CA HIS A 122 39.65 -0.29 -31.30
C HIS A 122 38.40 -0.43 -30.43
N SER A 123 37.68 -1.55 -30.56
CA SER A 123 36.67 -2.00 -29.59
C SER A 123 36.69 -3.54 -29.53
N ALA A 124 37.17 -4.07 -28.42
CA ALA A 124 37.21 -5.48 -28.07
C ALA A 124 36.51 -5.64 -26.71
N GLN A 125 35.27 -6.13 -26.74
CA GLN A 125 34.58 -6.58 -25.52
C GLN A 125 35.45 -7.64 -24.82
N ARG A 126 35.60 -7.52 -23.50
CA ARG A 126 36.24 -8.56 -22.70
C ARG A 126 35.39 -9.83 -22.85
N ILE A 127 36.04 -10.86 -23.40
CA ILE A 127 35.52 -12.21 -23.63
C ILE A 127 34.67 -12.61 -22.42
N ASP A 128 33.35 -12.70 -22.60
CA ASP A 128 32.33 -13.34 -21.72
C ASP A 128 31.01 -12.54 -21.70
N TYR A 129 30.47 -12.20 -22.87
CA TYR A 129 29.04 -11.90 -22.95
C TYR A 129 28.29 -13.22 -22.73
N PRO A 130 27.30 -13.31 -21.81
CA PRO A 130 26.57 -14.55 -21.60
C PRO A 130 25.95 -14.98 -22.92
N ARG A 131 26.35 -16.16 -23.42
CA ARG A 131 25.97 -16.68 -24.76
C ARG A 131 24.46 -16.66 -24.98
N GLU A 132 23.68 -16.77 -23.91
CA GLU A 132 22.22 -16.69 -23.92
C GLU A 132 21.69 -15.31 -24.33
N ALA A 133 22.29 -14.22 -23.86
CA ALA A 133 21.86 -12.86 -24.21
C ALA A 133 22.17 -12.51 -25.68
N VAL A 134 23.25 -13.06 -26.24
CA VAL A 134 23.56 -12.95 -27.68
C VAL A 134 22.55 -13.75 -28.52
N LYS A 135 22.23 -14.98 -28.09
CA LYS A 135 21.23 -15.81 -28.76
C LYS A 135 19.83 -15.17 -28.74
N ALA A 136 19.45 -14.55 -27.62
CA ALA A 136 18.17 -13.85 -27.50
C ALA A 136 18.06 -12.66 -28.48
N LYS A 137 19.07 -11.78 -28.52
CA LYS A 137 19.11 -10.67 -29.50
C LYS A 137 19.13 -11.13 -30.96
N GLN A 138 19.80 -12.24 -31.26
CA GLN A 138 19.81 -12.81 -32.61
C GLN A 138 18.45 -13.39 -32.99
N LYS A 139 17.75 -14.02 -32.05
CA LYS A 139 16.39 -14.54 -32.25
C LYS A 139 15.39 -13.40 -32.47
N GLU A 140 15.43 -12.38 -31.63
CA GLU A 140 14.58 -11.18 -31.73
C GLU A 140 14.75 -10.47 -33.09
N ARG A 141 16.00 -10.25 -33.53
CA ARG A 141 16.28 -9.70 -34.88
C ARG A 141 15.78 -10.57 -36.04
N ARG A 142 15.73 -11.90 -35.84
CA ARG A 142 15.26 -12.85 -36.86
C ARG A 142 13.73 -12.84 -36.94
N ASP A 143 13.07 -12.75 -35.78
CA ASP A 143 11.61 -12.67 -35.69
C ASP A 143 11.10 -11.31 -36.21
N ASP A 144 11.77 -10.20 -35.92
CA ASP A 144 11.45 -8.87 -36.48
C ASP A 144 11.55 -8.85 -38.02
N ARG A 145 12.57 -9.50 -38.59
CA ARG A 145 12.70 -9.63 -40.05
C ARG A 145 11.63 -10.49 -40.70
N ARG A 146 11.03 -11.40 -39.94
CA ARG A 146 9.97 -12.30 -40.41
C ARG A 146 8.59 -11.65 -40.31
N ASN A 147 8.40 -10.74 -39.35
CA ASN A 147 7.14 -10.01 -39.17
C ASN A 147 7.02 -8.73 -40.03
N ASN A 148 8.14 -8.20 -40.55
CA ASN A 148 8.15 -7.05 -41.45
C ASN A 148 8.13 -7.43 -42.95
N HIS A 149 7.62 -8.62 -43.30
CA HIS A 149 7.48 -9.05 -44.69
C HIS A 149 6.07 -9.51 -45.03
#